data_AF-A0A7S2DPX8-F1
#
_entry.id   AF-A0A7S2DPX8-F1
#
_cell.length_a   1.000
_cell.length_b   1.000
_cell.length_c   1.000
_cell.angle_alpha   90.00
_cell.angle_beta   90.00
_cell.angle_gamma   90.00
#
_symmetry.space_group_name_H-M   'P 1'
#
loop_
_entity.id
_entity.type
_entity.pdbx_description
1 polymer ?
#
loop_
_entity_poly.entity_id
_entity_poly.type
_entity_poly.pdbx_seq_one_letter_code
_entity_poly.pdbx_strand_id
1 'polypeptide(L)'
;MIKLACEDLEDNSYALLGVAILQDAMTRAQIAETLSLTYGENLPEKGRMRIRKGTGTGQRGKMKLGKVFTEEDTLASFFGDKLHDGVTLGIQRQAGTEAPFTSNHMLLRIRLWRPVEKVLEPAQEIAVLRSSTFGQLKKQLGEHHMICANGNKDATTPGEFVSIVKPFAYLLKDIANVPTLKWLPQPDNDAVISSTTTTSLRDGDQMVYKDSREAEDISADVARRLAENKPAHSVAEESGFQIYSPAQQQAREQELVTKAEAQKREDDERTQAILAAAKNAKDPL
;
A
#
# COMPACT_ATOMS: atom_id res chain seq x y z
N MET A 1 -17.32 -7.49 26.56
CA MET A 1 -16.35 -6.63 27.30
C MET A 1 -15.21 -6.29 26.35
N ILE A 2 -14.79 -5.02 26.21
CA ILE A 2 -13.78 -4.62 25.21
C ILE A 2 -12.42 -4.41 25.86
N LYS A 3 -11.37 -5.00 25.29
CA LYS A 3 -9.98 -4.78 25.72
C LYS A 3 -9.36 -3.61 24.94
N LEU A 4 -8.52 -2.82 25.62
CA LEU A 4 -7.90 -1.62 25.08
C LEU A 4 -6.38 -1.67 25.18
N ALA A 5 -5.72 -1.32 24.09
CA ALA A 5 -4.28 -1.12 24.05
C ALA A 5 -3.91 0.08 23.19
N CYS A 6 -2.94 0.86 23.65
CA CYS A 6 -2.41 2.04 22.99
C CYS A 6 -1.09 1.70 22.30
N GLU A 7 -0.89 2.14 21.05
CA GLU A 7 0.37 2.05 20.32
C GLU A 7 1.08 3.40 20.35
N ASP A 8 2.35 3.37 20.76
CA ASP A 8 3.25 4.52 20.68
C ASP A 8 4.08 4.47 19.39
N LEU A 9 4.07 5.57 18.64
CA LEU A 9 4.71 5.67 17.32
C LEU A 9 6.24 5.54 17.38
N GLU A 10 6.86 5.85 18.52
CA GLU A 10 8.31 5.87 18.66
C GLU A 10 8.88 4.45 18.85
N ASP A 11 8.15 3.55 19.54
CA ASP A 11 8.67 2.24 19.93
C ASP A 11 7.97 1.04 19.27
N ASN A 12 6.99 1.25 18.37
CA ASN A 12 6.15 0.19 17.79
C ASN A 12 5.63 -0.82 18.84
N SER A 13 5.52 -0.37 20.08
CA SER A 13 5.16 -1.17 21.24
C SER A 13 3.78 -0.76 21.73
N TYR A 14 3.07 -1.71 22.35
CA TYR A 14 1.70 -1.52 22.80
C TYR A 14 1.64 -1.47 24.32
N ALA A 15 1.08 -0.40 24.87
CA ALA A 15 0.70 -0.30 26.28
C ALA A 15 -0.73 -0.80 26.46
N LEU A 16 -0.93 -1.85 27.27
CA LEU A 16 -2.26 -2.32 27.62
C LEU A 16 -2.88 -1.36 28.64
N LEU A 17 -3.96 -0.67 28.24
CA LEU A 17 -4.64 0.31 29.10
C LEU A 17 -5.70 -0.33 30.00
N GLY A 18 -6.33 -1.42 29.55
CA GLY A 18 -7.27 -2.18 30.37
C GLY A 18 -8.53 -2.62 29.62
N VAL A 19 -9.65 -2.62 30.32
CA VAL A 19 -10.94 -3.08 29.82
C VAL A 19 -11.99 -1.98 29.96
N ALA A 20 -12.77 -1.75 28.90
CA ALA A 20 -13.92 -0.85 28.91
C ALA A 20 -15.22 -1.56 28.50
N ILE A 21 -16.33 -1.04 28.99
CA ILE A 21 -17.68 -1.46 28.60
C ILE A 21 -18.21 -0.38 27.66
N LEU A 22 -18.37 -0.73 26.38
CA LEU A 22 -18.95 0.14 25.36
C LEU A 22 -20.26 -0.47 24.84
N GLN A 23 -21.18 0.39 24.41
CA GLN A 23 -22.45 0.00 23.82
C GLN A 23 -22.35 -0.11 22.30
N ASP A 24 -23.05 -1.08 21.70
CA ASP A 24 -23.00 -1.40 20.27
C ASP A 24 -23.38 -0.21 19.36
N ALA A 25 -24.13 0.77 19.85
CA ALA A 25 -24.61 1.92 19.06
C ALA A 25 -23.68 3.16 19.07
N MET A 26 -22.50 3.10 19.69
CA MET A 26 -21.67 4.30 19.87
C MET A 26 -20.94 4.74 18.61
N THR A 27 -20.89 6.06 18.39
CA THR A 27 -20.06 6.72 17.37
C THR A 27 -18.61 6.86 17.82
N ARG A 28 -17.70 7.20 16.90
CA ARG A 28 -16.27 7.43 17.21
C ARG A 28 -16.10 8.47 18.31
N ALA A 29 -16.82 9.59 18.19
CA ALA A 29 -16.77 10.69 19.14
C ALA A 29 -17.19 10.26 20.55
N GLN A 30 -18.26 9.47 20.66
CA GLN A 30 -18.76 8.95 21.94
C GLN A 30 -17.81 7.91 22.54
N ILE A 31 -17.21 7.05 21.71
CA ILE A 31 -16.19 6.09 22.15
C ILE A 31 -15.00 6.87 22.72
N ALA A 32 -14.46 7.82 21.96
CA ALA A 32 -13.35 8.66 22.37
C ALA A 32 -13.61 9.35 23.72
N GLU A 33 -14.79 9.94 23.89
CA GLU A 33 -15.20 10.59 25.14
C GLU A 33 -15.29 9.61 26.31
N THR A 34 -15.92 8.45 26.09
CA THR A 34 -16.05 7.41 27.13
C THR A 34 -14.69 6.88 27.56
N LEU A 35 -13.79 6.69 26.59
CA LEU A 35 -12.41 6.31 26.87
C LEU A 35 -11.69 7.40 27.67
N SER A 36 -11.76 8.66 27.25
CA SER A 36 -11.16 9.79 27.98
C SER A 36 -11.67 9.89 29.42
N LEU A 37 -12.98 9.69 29.66
CA LEU A 37 -13.56 9.65 31.00
C LEU A 37 -13.05 8.45 31.83
N THR A 38 -12.82 7.30 31.19
CA THR A 38 -12.41 6.06 31.88
C THR A 38 -10.92 6.07 32.25
N TYR A 39 -10.06 6.59 31.38
CA TYR A 39 -8.60 6.46 31.52
C TYR A 39 -7.85 7.78 31.77
N GLY A 40 -8.53 8.93 31.64
CA GLY A 40 -7.98 10.25 31.94
C GLY A 40 -6.67 10.54 31.20
N GLU A 41 -5.64 10.92 31.97
CA GLU A 41 -4.31 11.30 31.48
C GLU A 41 -3.56 10.18 30.74
N ASN A 42 -3.98 8.92 30.87
CA ASN A 42 -3.35 7.79 30.18
C ASN A 42 -3.72 7.70 28.69
N LEU A 43 -4.67 8.51 28.23
CA LEU A 43 -5.06 8.57 26.82
C LEU A 43 -4.49 9.81 26.12
N PRO A 44 -4.12 9.69 24.84
CA PRO A 44 -3.89 10.86 24.00
C PRO A 44 -5.14 11.73 23.92
N GLU A 45 -4.95 13.03 23.70
CA GLU A 45 -6.06 13.94 23.38
C GLU A 45 -6.87 13.41 22.19
N LYS A 46 -8.18 13.71 22.18
CA LYS A 46 -9.13 13.18 21.18
C LYS A 46 -8.68 13.36 19.73
N GLY A 47 -8.08 14.51 19.41
CA GLY A 47 -7.57 14.80 18.06
C GLY A 47 -6.24 14.13 17.72
N ARG A 48 -5.59 13.48 18.70
CA ARG A 48 -4.28 12.81 18.55
C ARG A 48 -4.38 11.30 18.65
N MET A 49 -5.57 10.73 18.52
CA MET A 49 -5.77 9.28 18.52
C MET A 49 -6.55 8.79 17.30
N ARG A 50 -6.10 7.70 16.70
CA ARG A 50 -6.90 6.89 15.77
C ARG A 50 -7.38 5.63 16.50
N ILE A 51 -8.69 5.43 16.52
CA ILE A 51 -9.30 4.22 17.07
C ILE A 51 -9.29 3.15 15.96
N ARG A 52 -8.86 1.95 16.30
CA ARG A 52 -8.67 0.85 15.36
C ARG A 52 -9.24 -0.45 15.89
N LYS A 53 -9.54 -1.36 14.97
CA LYS A 53 -9.74 -2.76 15.30
C LYS A 53 -8.43 -3.34 15.83
N GLY A 54 -8.44 -3.85 17.05
CA GLY A 54 -7.35 -4.63 17.62
C GLY A 54 -7.57 -6.12 17.40
N THR A 55 -6.53 -6.84 17.02
CA THR A 55 -6.52 -8.32 16.99
C THR A 55 -5.39 -8.82 17.86
N GLY A 56 -5.70 -9.66 18.85
CA GLY A 56 -4.67 -10.30 19.68
C GLY A 56 -3.77 -11.21 18.83
N THR A 57 -2.47 -11.17 19.07
CA THR A 57 -1.50 -12.02 18.35
C THR A 57 -1.19 -13.33 19.08
N GLY A 58 -1.84 -13.58 20.23
CA GLY A 58 -1.53 -14.69 21.13
C GLY A 58 -0.28 -14.45 22.00
N GLN A 59 0.53 -13.44 21.71
CA GLN A 59 1.65 -13.03 22.54
C GLN A 59 1.19 -11.99 23.57
N ARG A 60 1.57 -12.18 24.84
CA ARG A 60 1.21 -11.24 25.92
C ARG A 60 1.80 -9.85 25.61
N GLY A 61 0.95 -8.82 25.67
CA GLY A 61 1.36 -7.45 25.39
C GLY A 61 1.52 -7.09 23.91
N LYS A 62 1.17 -7.99 22.97
CA LYS A 62 1.20 -7.69 21.54
C LYS A 62 -0.19 -7.74 20.93
N MET A 63 -0.48 -6.73 20.13
CA MET A 63 -1.72 -6.60 19.38
C MET A 63 -1.37 -6.20 17.96
N LYS A 64 -2.17 -6.65 17.00
CA LYS A 64 -2.10 -6.18 15.62
C LYS A 64 -3.23 -5.18 15.41
N LEU A 65 -2.89 -4.00 14.90
CA LEU A 65 -3.88 -3.01 14.49
C LEU A 65 -4.42 -3.32 13.09
N GLY A 66 -5.74 -3.22 12.96
CA GLY A 66 -6.50 -3.41 11.74
C GLY A 66 -7.08 -2.11 11.19
N LYS A 67 -8.31 -2.19 10.70
CA LYS A 67 -9.06 -1.06 10.11
C LYS A 67 -9.14 0.11 11.11
N VAL A 68 -9.10 1.34 10.59
CA VAL A 68 -9.36 2.57 11.36
C VAL A 68 -10.86 2.84 11.39
N PHE A 69 -11.34 3.21 12.56
CA PHE A 69 -12.72 3.60 12.82
C PHE A 69 -12.92 5.05 12.38
N THR A 70 -13.79 5.30 11.38
CA THR A 70 -14.08 6.65 10.89
C THR A 70 -15.14 7.35 11.74
N GLU A 71 -15.33 8.66 11.54
CA GLU A 71 -16.40 9.40 12.23
C GLU A 71 -17.81 8.95 11.82
N GLU A 72 -17.99 8.41 10.60
CA GLU A 72 -19.29 7.90 10.16
C GLU A 72 -19.55 6.46 10.63
N ASP A 73 -18.52 5.76 11.09
CA ASP A 73 -18.67 4.41 11.62
C ASP A 73 -19.38 4.46 12.99
N THR A 74 -20.26 3.49 13.19
CA THR A 74 -20.79 3.11 14.51
C THR A 74 -20.12 1.83 14.96
N LEU A 75 -20.10 1.58 16.27
CA LEU A 75 -19.45 0.40 16.82
C LEU A 75 -20.05 -0.88 16.24
N ALA A 76 -21.37 -0.92 16.04
CA ALA A 76 -22.09 -1.97 15.33
C ALA A 76 -21.73 -2.05 13.85
N SER A 77 -21.68 -0.94 13.08
CA SER A 77 -21.32 -1.02 11.66
C SER A 77 -19.87 -1.50 11.44
N PHE A 78 -19.00 -1.25 12.41
CA PHE A 78 -17.58 -1.58 12.32
C PHE A 78 -17.22 -3.00 12.79
N PHE A 79 -17.87 -3.49 13.86
CA PHE A 79 -17.64 -4.83 14.41
C PHE A 79 -18.72 -5.86 14.04
N GLY A 80 -19.86 -5.41 13.50
CA GLY A 80 -21.06 -6.20 13.24
C GLY A 80 -22.19 -5.90 14.23
N ASP A 81 -23.40 -6.34 13.91
CA ASP A 81 -24.65 -6.04 14.66
C ASP A 81 -24.63 -6.43 16.15
N LYS A 82 -23.68 -7.29 16.56
CA LYS A 82 -23.46 -7.66 17.96
C LYS A 82 -21.98 -7.60 18.30
N LEU A 83 -21.65 -6.87 19.37
CA LEU A 83 -20.31 -6.92 19.95
C LEU A 83 -20.10 -8.24 20.68
N HIS A 84 -19.33 -9.12 20.05
CA HIS A 84 -18.89 -10.36 20.68
C HIS A 84 -17.91 -10.08 21.83
N ASP A 85 -17.87 -10.99 22.80
CA ASP A 85 -16.88 -10.90 23.86
C ASP A 85 -15.46 -11.14 23.31
N GLY A 86 -14.48 -10.42 23.86
CA GLY A 86 -13.10 -10.46 23.36
C GLY A 86 -12.78 -9.50 22.20
N VAL A 87 -13.72 -8.65 21.78
CA VAL A 87 -13.42 -7.52 20.88
C VAL A 87 -12.35 -6.63 21.52
N THR A 88 -11.35 -6.26 20.73
CA THR A 88 -10.24 -5.42 21.16
C THR A 88 -10.22 -4.14 20.33
N LEU A 89 -10.08 -3.01 21.00
CA LEU A 89 -9.86 -1.71 20.39
C LEU A 89 -8.39 -1.33 20.57
N GLY A 90 -7.78 -0.93 19.46
CA GLY A 90 -6.44 -0.36 19.46
C GLY A 90 -6.50 1.15 19.31
N ILE A 91 -5.68 1.85 20.09
CA ILE A 91 -5.58 3.30 20.08
C ILE A 91 -4.20 3.63 19.53
N GLN A 92 -4.14 4.17 18.33
CA GLN A 92 -2.88 4.61 17.76
C GLN A 92 -2.69 6.09 18.04
N ARG A 93 -1.64 6.44 18.79
CA ARG A 93 -1.26 7.83 19.03
C ARG A 93 -0.79 8.46 17.70
N GLN A 94 -1.15 9.72 17.46
CA GLN A 94 -0.71 10.50 16.31
C GLN A 94 0.25 11.59 16.77
N ALA A 95 1.28 11.87 15.97
CA ALA A 95 2.26 12.91 16.27
C ALA A 95 1.59 14.30 16.35
N GLY A 96 0.69 14.60 15.43
CA GLY A 96 -0.09 15.83 15.38
C GLY A 96 -1.57 15.64 15.69
N THR A 97 -2.28 16.77 15.80
CA THR A 97 -3.74 16.79 15.84
C THR A 97 -4.25 16.61 14.41
N GLU A 98 -5.05 15.56 14.19
CA GLU A 98 -5.66 15.31 12.90
C GLU A 98 -7.08 15.87 12.84
N ALA A 99 -7.45 16.36 11.66
CA ALA A 99 -8.84 16.66 11.34
C ALA A 99 -9.71 15.38 11.46
N PRO A 100 -11.04 15.53 11.62
CA PRO A 100 -11.94 14.39 11.71
C PRO A 100 -11.74 13.41 10.54
N PHE A 101 -11.39 12.16 10.87
CA PHE A 101 -11.10 11.13 9.88
C PHE A 101 -12.40 10.48 9.40
N THR A 102 -12.79 10.82 8.19
CA THR A 102 -14.05 10.39 7.55
C THR A 102 -13.79 9.40 6.40
N SER A 103 -14.84 8.80 5.86
CA SER A 103 -14.79 7.91 4.68
C SER A 103 -14.19 8.57 3.43
N ASN A 104 -14.25 9.91 3.36
CA ASN A 104 -13.62 10.71 2.31
C ASN A 104 -12.10 10.78 2.41
N HIS A 105 -11.53 10.32 3.51
CA HIS A 105 -10.08 10.23 3.68
C HIS A 105 -9.58 8.84 3.28
N MET A 106 -8.34 8.79 2.82
CA MET A 106 -7.55 7.58 2.72
C MET A 106 -6.33 7.66 3.62
N LEU A 107 -5.88 6.50 4.09
CA LEU A 107 -4.66 6.39 4.90
C LEU A 107 -3.51 5.94 4.04
N LEU A 108 -2.44 6.72 4.02
CA LEU A 108 -1.22 6.41 3.30
C LEU A 108 -0.08 6.19 4.27
N ARG A 109 0.75 5.18 4.00
CA ARG A 109 1.99 4.96 4.72
C ARG A 109 3.10 5.67 3.99
N ILE A 110 3.70 6.65 4.63
CA ILE A 110 4.78 7.45 4.04
C ILE A 110 6.10 7.12 4.73
N ARG A 111 7.19 7.17 3.96
CA ARG A 111 8.56 7.10 4.48
C ARG A 111 9.38 8.21 3.84
N LEU A 112 10.12 8.95 4.66
CA LEU A 112 11.07 9.93 4.17
C LEU A 112 12.37 9.23 3.78
N TRP A 113 12.78 9.41 2.52
CA TRP A 113 14.08 8.98 2.03
C TRP A 113 15.08 10.13 2.10
N ARG A 114 16.18 9.91 2.82
CA ARG A 114 17.32 10.83 2.93
C ARG A 114 18.48 10.28 2.12
N PRO A 115 18.60 10.62 0.82
CA PRO A 115 19.62 10.06 -0.05
C PRO A 115 21.05 10.33 0.41
N VAL A 116 21.34 11.49 1.01
CA VAL A 116 22.68 11.84 1.49
C VAL A 116 23.10 10.95 2.66
N GLU A 117 22.21 10.75 3.62
CA GLU A 117 22.44 9.89 4.79
C GLU A 117 22.30 8.40 4.47
N LYS A 118 21.70 8.07 3.31
CA LYS A 118 21.27 6.71 2.93
C LYS A 118 20.34 6.09 3.97
N VAL A 119 19.45 6.91 4.53
CA VAL A 119 18.50 6.49 5.57
C VAL A 119 17.09 6.56 5.03
N LEU A 120 16.33 5.48 5.26
CA LEU A 120 14.90 5.45 5.04
C LEU A 120 14.21 5.48 6.40
N GLU A 121 13.57 6.59 6.73
CA GLU A 121 12.94 6.81 8.02
C GLU A 121 11.83 5.79 8.33
N PRO A 122 11.45 5.61 9.61
CA PRO A 122 10.30 4.80 9.98
C PRO A 122 9.04 5.19 9.20
N ALA A 123 8.18 4.20 8.91
CA ALA A 123 6.91 4.46 8.26
C ALA A 123 5.97 5.22 9.19
N GLN A 124 5.43 6.31 8.68
CA GLN A 124 4.38 7.09 9.33
C GLN A 124 3.09 6.95 8.52
N GLU A 125 1.95 7.04 9.18
CA GLU A 125 0.67 6.97 8.48
C GLU A 125 -0.04 8.31 8.51
N ILE A 126 -0.30 8.88 7.34
CA ILE A 126 -0.99 10.16 7.18
C ILE A 126 -2.40 9.97 6.62
N ALA A 127 -3.32 10.82 7.04
CA ALA A 127 -4.64 10.94 6.43
C ALA A 127 -4.61 11.99 5.32
N VAL A 128 -5.18 11.65 4.16
CA VAL A 128 -5.33 12.56 3.01
C VAL A 128 -6.73 12.42 2.42
N LEU A 129 -7.31 13.50 1.93
CA LEU A 129 -8.61 13.43 1.26
C LEU A 129 -8.46 12.68 -0.08
N ARG A 130 -9.43 11.83 -0.40
CA ARG A 130 -9.45 11.08 -1.67
C ARG A 130 -9.54 12.01 -2.88
N SER A 131 -10.23 13.14 -2.72
CA SER A 131 -10.35 14.19 -3.73
C SER A 131 -9.13 15.10 -3.84
N SER A 132 -8.12 14.95 -2.96
CA SER A 132 -6.93 15.78 -3.02
C SER A 132 -6.13 15.54 -4.30
N THR A 133 -5.44 16.57 -4.76
CA THR A 133 -4.49 16.47 -5.87
C THR A 133 -3.10 16.10 -5.39
N PHE A 134 -2.25 15.60 -6.29
CA PHE A 134 -0.86 15.32 -5.95
C PHE A 134 -0.07 16.57 -5.52
N GLY A 135 -0.40 17.76 -6.04
CA GLY A 135 0.18 19.02 -5.60
C GLY A 135 -0.14 19.33 -4.13
N GLN A 136 -1.37 19.07 -3.70
CA GLN A 136 -1.78 19.21 -2.30
C GLN A 136 -1.08 18.19 -1.40
N LEU A 137 -0.98 16.92 -1.83
CA LEU A 137 -0.23 15.89 -1.11
C LEU A 137 1.24 16.29 -0.94
N LYS A 138 1.91 16.73 -2.01
CA LYS A 138 3.31 17.17 -1.96
C LYS A 138 3.49 18.34 -1.00
N LYS A 139 2.57 19.31 -0.97
CA LYS A 139 2.59 20.41 0.00
C LYS A 139 2.50 19.88 1.44
N GLN A 140 1.53 19.00 1.72
CA GLN A 140 1.37 18.39 3.03
C GLN A 140 2.62 17.59 3.46
N LEU A 141 3.22 16.83 2.55
CA LEU A 141 4.46 16.09 2.82
C LEU A 141 5.65 17.03 3.09
N GLY A 142 5.73 18.15 2.38
CA GLY A 142 6.74 19.19 2.59
C GLY A 142 6.65 19.85 3.98
N GLU A 143 5.42 20.04 4.47
CA GLU A 143 5.14 20.50 5.84
C GLU A 143 5.48 19.41 6.88
N HIS A 144 5.19 18.14 6.59
CA HIS A 144 5.55 17.01 7.46
C HIS A 144 7.06 16.81 7.62
N HIS A 145 7.87 17.14 6.61
CA HIS A 145 9.33 17.06 6.66
C HIS A 145 9.91 17.86 7.84
N MET A 146 9.22 18.93 8.29
CA MET A 146 9.61 19.70 9.47
C MET A 146 9.74 18.88 10.76
N ILE A 147 8.97 17.80 10.90
CA ILE A 147 8.85 17.07 12.17
C ILE A 147 10.02 16.08 12.37
N CYS A 148 10.65 15.63 11.29
CA CYS A 148 11.63 14.53 11.32
C CYS A 148 13.09 14.98 11.26
N ALA A 149 13.37 16.24 10.90
CA ALA A 149 14.72 16.78 10.82
C ALA A 149 15.23 17.33 12.16
N ASN A 150 15.76 16.47 13.03
CA ASN A 150 16.69 16.76 14.14
C ASN A 150 16.80 18.24 14.59
N GLY A 151 15.72 18.80 15.13
CA GLY A 151 15.72 20.10 15.82
C GLY A 151 15.98 21.34 14.97
N ASN A 152 16.19 21.24 13.65
CA ASN A 152 16.39 22.39 12.78
C ASN A 152 15.04 22.83 12.20
N LYS A 153 14.32 23.66 12.96
CA LYS A 153 12.91 24.03 12.75
C LYS A 153 12.61 24.85 11.48
N ASP A 154 13.57 25.08 10.61
CA ASP A 154 13.43 26.06 9.51
C ASP A 154 13.47 25.47 8.09
N ALA A 155 13.61 24.15 7.95
CA ALA A 155 13.64 23.52 6.63
C ALA A 155 12.26 22.95 6.23
N THR A 156 11.29 23.82 5.95
CA THR A 156 10.15 23.40 5.12
C THR A 156 10.66 23.11 3.72
N THR A 157 10.29 21.97 3.14
CA THR A 157 10.50 21.71 1.71
C THR A 157 9.24 22.16 0.98
N PRO A 158 9.28 23.23 0.15
CA PRO A 158 8.14 23.60 -0.66
C PRO A 158 7.65 22.41 -1.48
N GLY A 159 6.33 22.25 -1.62
CA GLY A 159 5.73 21.08 -2.29
C GLY A 159 6.25 20.84 -3.72
N GLU A 160 6.69 21.90 -4.42
CA GLU A 160 7.32 21.79 -5.74
C GLU A 160 8.64 21.01 -5.74
N PHE A 161 9.35 21.01 -4.60
CA PHE A 161 10.58 20.25 -4.43
C PHE A 161 10.34 18.86 -3.84
N VAL A 162 9.11 18.48 -3.54
CA VAL A 162 8.80 17.14 -3.03
C VAL A 162 8.60 16.19 -4.20
N SER A 163 9.49 15.20 -4.30
CA SER A 163 9.31 14.07 -5.21
C SER A 163 8.71 12.89 -4.45
N ILE A 164 7.77 12.20 -5.10
CA ILE A 164 7.05 11.07 -4.54
C ILE A 164 7.18 9.85 -5.44
N VAL A 165 7.21 8.68 -4.83
CA VAL A 165 7.22 7.39 -5.51
C VAL A 165 6.36 6.41 -4.74
N LYS A 166 5.66 5.54 -5.47
CA LYS A 166 4.99 4.35 -4.95
C LYS A 166 5.90 3.14 -5.21
N PRO A 167 6.84 2.81 -4.31
CA PRO A 167 7.74 1.68 -4.51
C PRO A 167 6.99 0.36 -4.35
N PHE A 168 7.50 -0.69 -4.99
CA PHE A 168 7.11 -2.04 -4.63
C PHE A 168 7.66 -2.40 -3.24
N ALA A 169 6.84 -3.08 -2.42
CA ALA A 169 7.19 -3.39 -1.03
C ALA A 169 8.51 -4.18 -0.87
N TYR A 170 8.91 -4.98 -1.87
CA TYR A 170 10.17 -5.72 -1.82
C TYR A 170 11.41 -4.83 -1.98
N LEU A 171 11.30 -3.69 -2.68
CA LEU A 171 12.41 -2.73 -2.86
C LEU A 171 12.79 -2.04 -1.56
N LEU A 172 11.90 -2.05 -0.57
CA LEU A 172 12.07 -1.37 0.71
C LEU A 172 12.69 -2.26 1.79
N LYS A 173 12.99 -3.53 1.45
CA LYS A 173 13.66 -4.48 2.34
C LYS A 173 15.17 -4.28 2.38
N ASP A 174 15.73 -3.71 1.32
CA ASP A 174 17.16 -3.45 1.18
C ASP A 174 17.33 -1.98 0.79
N ILE A 175 18.02 -1.22 1.64
CA ILE A 175 18.27 0.21 1.46
C ILE A 175 19.05 0.45 0.16
N ALA A 176 19.91 -0.48 -0.25
CA ALA A 176 20.63 -0.40 -1.52
C ALA A 176 19.73 -0.49 -2.75
N ASN A 177 18.50 -0.99 -2.60
CA ASN A 177 17.49 -1.13 -3.65
C ASN A 177 16.39 -0.05 -3.60
N VAL A 178 16.47 0.90 -2.65
CA VAL A 178 15.54 2.04 -2.63
C VAL A 178 15.79 2.81 -3.94
N PRO A 179 14.78 2.90 -4.83
CA PRO A 179 14.99 3.47 -6.16
C PRO A 179 15.48 4.92 -6.04
N THR A 180 16.45 5.30 -6.85
CA THR A 180 16.91 6.69 -7.02
C THR A 180 15.74 7.52 -7.57
N LEU A 181 15.08 8.26 -6.67
CA LEU A 181 13.73 8.81 -6.82
C LEU A 181 13.66 10.01 -7.77
N LYS A 182 14.77 10.45 -8.37
CA LYS A 182 14.77 11.60 -9.28
C LYS A 182 14.20 11.30 -10.69
N TRP A 183 14.08 10.04 -11.10
CA TRP A 183 13.87 9.70 -12.52
C TRP A 183 12.58 8.97 -12.86
N LEU A 184 11.73 8.68 -11.87
CA LEU A 184 10.39 8.18 -12.13
C LEU A 184 9.49 9.35 -12.53
N PRO A 185 8.68 9.20 -13.61
CA PRO A 185 7.68 10.19 -13.97
C PRO A 185 6.85 10.56 -12.74
N GLN A 186 6.88 11.84 -12.38
CA GLN A 186 6.09 12.35 -11.27
C GLN A 186 4.64 12.52 -11.75
N PRO A 187 3.65 12.21 -10.91
CA PRO A 187 2.28 12.50 -11.25
C PRO A 187 2.07 14.02 -11.35
N ASP A 188 1.21 14.42 -12.29
CA ASP A 188 0.81 15.81 -12.48
C ASP A 188 0.23 16.38 -11.19
N ASN A 189 0.59 17.62 -10.88
CA ASN A 189 0.17 18.26 -9.62
C ASN A 189 -1.35 18.43 -9.52
N ASP A 190 -2.05 18.53 -10.65
CA ASP A 190 -3.50 18.68 -10.73
C ASP A 190 -4.24 17.33 -10.78
N ALA A 191 -3.52 16.21 -10.96
CA ALA A 191 -4.13 14.90 -10.98
C ALA A 191 -4.65 14.53 -9.57
N VAL A 192 -5.88 14.02 -9.53
CA VAL A 192 -6.51 13.54 -8.30
C VAL A 192 -5.88 12.23 -7.86
N ILE A 193 -5.52 12.13 -6.58
CA ILE A 193 -4.77 11.02 -6.00
C ILE A 193 -5.52 9.68 -6.14
N SER A 194 -6.84 9.69 -5.98
CA SER A 194 -7.68 8.48 -6.09
C SER A 194 -8.12 8.16 -7.52
N SER A 195 -7.73 8.96 -8.51
CA SER A 195 -8.12 8.73 -9.91
C SER A 195 -7.50 7.44 -10.46
N THR A 196 -8.15 6.82 -11.45
CA THR A 196 -7.75 5.55 -12.08
C THR A 196 -6.56 5.72 -13.03
N THR A 197 -5.53 6.46 -12.60
CA THR A 197 -4.28 6.63 -13.34
C THR A 197 -3.24 5.60 -12.88
N THR A 198 -2.12 5.51 -13.59
CA THR A 198 -0.99 4.61 -13.27
C THR A 198 -0.42 4.81 -11.86
N THR A 199 -0.70 5.95 -11.23
CA THR A 199 -0.28 6.28 -9.86
C THR A 199 -1.46 6.34 -8.89
N SER A 200 -2.58 5.66 -9.16
CA SER A 200 -3.73 5.63 -8.24
C SER A 200 -3.30 5.14 -6.84
N LEU A 201 -3.60 5.92 -5.81
CA LEU A 201 -3.37 5.54 -4.42
C LEU A 201 -4.63 4.96 -3.78
N ARG A 202 -4.41 3.97 -2.92
CA ARG A 202 -5.44 3.26 -2.16
C ARG A 202 -5.09 3.26 -0.68
N ASP A 203 -6.07 2.94 0.15
CA ASP A 203 -5.86 2.79 1.59
C ASP A 203 -4.78 1.77 1.92
N GLY A 204 -3.84 2.18 2.77
CA GLY A 204 -2.71 1.38 3.22
C GLY A 204 -1.56 1.32 2.23
N ASP A 205 -1.65 1.97 1.06
CA ASP A 205 -0.55 2.06 0.13
C ASP A 205 0.67 2.72 0.78
N GLN A 206 1.84 2.20 0.43
CA GLN A 206 3.11 2.74 0.89
C GLN A 206 3.74 3.64 -0.17
N MET A 207 4.14 4.82 0.26
CA MET A 207 4.84 5.83 -0.51
C MET A 207 6.16 6.18 0.12
N VAL A 208 7.11 6.54 -0.73
CA VAL A 208 8.36 7.15 -0.32
C VAL A 208 8.42 8.54 -0.93
N TYR A 209 8.85 9.50 -0.14
CA TYR A 209 9.04 10.87 -0.61
C TYR A 209 10.41 11.38 -0.20
N LYS A 210 10.89 12.39 -0.92
CA LYS A 210 12.16 13.05 -0.62
C LYS A 210 12.13 14.51 -1.03
N ASP A 211 13.13 15.25 -0.57
CA ASP A 211 13.50 16.53 -1.16
C ASP A 211 14.28 16.31 -2.46
N SER A 212 13.78 16.86 -3.56
CA SER A 212 14.40 16.79 -4.89
C SER A 212 15.68 17.61 -5.00
N ARG A 213 15.90 18.56 -4.09
CA ARG A 213 17.13 19.37 -4.00
C ARG A 213 18.30 18.56 -3.47
N GLU A 214 18.04 17.52 -2.67
CA GLU A 214 19.08 16.62 -2.19
C GLU A 214 19.62 15.74 -3.32
N ALA A 215 20.94 15.74 -3.43
CA ALA A 215 21.65 14.96 -4.44
C ALA A 215 21.52 13.46 -4.14
N GLU A 216 21.27 12.69 -5.21
CA GLU A 216 21.38 11.23 -5.18
C GLU A 216 22.72 10.84 -5.79
N ASP A 217 23.49 10.01 -5.09
CA ASP A 217 24.72 9.44 -5.62
C ASP A 217 24.35 8.29 -6.58
N ILE A 218 24.56 8.49 -7.88
CA ILE A 218 24.14 7.56 -8.93
C ILE A 218 25.38 6.96 -9.57
N SER A 219 25.61 5.66 -9.34
CA SER A 219 26.58 4.93 -10.16
C SER A 219 26.12 4.89 -11.62
N ALA A 220 27.07 4.96 -12.56
CA ALA A 220 26.77 5.01 -14.00
C ALA A 220 25.85 3.88 -14.49
N ASP A 221 25.91 2.70 -13.85
CA ASP A 221 25.07 1.55 -14.17
C ASP A 221 23.58 1.75 -13.83
N VAL A 222 23.26 2.47 -12.76
CA VAL A 222 21.88 2.77 -12.36
C VAL A 222 21.27 3.80 -13.30
N ALA A 223 22.04 4.82 -13.70
CA ALA A 223 21.61 5.80 -14.70
C ALA A 223 21.28 5.13 -16.04
N ARG A 224 22.07 4.14 -16.46
CA ARG A 224 21.84 3.38 -17.70
C ARG A 224 20.54 2.56 -17.64
N ARG A 225 20.32 1.81 -16.55
CA ARG A 225 19.08 1.04 -16.35
C ARG A 225 17.83 1.90 -16.28
N LEU A 226 17.91 3.11 -15.74
CA LEU A 226 16.78 4.04 -15.67
C LEU A 226 16.49 4.71 -17.02
N ALA A 227 17.52 5.01 -17.81
CA ALA A 227 17.34 5.48 -19.18
C ALA A 227 16.66 4.42 -20.05
N GLU A 228 17.00 3.14 -19.85
CA GLU A 228 16.36 1.98 -20.50
C GLU A 228 14.90 1.76 -20.03
N ASN A 229 14.55 2.17 -18.80
CA ASN A 229 13.20 2.00 -18.21
C ASN A 229 12.33 3.26 -18.24
N LYS A 230 12.78 4.37 -18.82
CA LYS A 230 11.86 5.47 -19.14
C LYS A 230 10.81 4.87 -20.06
N PRO A 231 9.50 4.98 -19.76
CA PRO A 231 8.53 4.79 -20.81
C PRO A 231 8.89 5.86 -21.83
N ALA A 232 9.39 5.43 -23.00
CA ALA A 232 9.33 6.27 -24.16
C ALA A 232 7.89 6.80 -24.14
N HIS A 233 7.71 8.12 -24.16
CA HIS A 233 6.51 8.62 -24.79
C HIS A 233 6.57 8.01 -26.18
N SER A 234 5.84 6.91 -26.33
CA SER A 234 5.52 6.36 -27.61
C SER A 234 4.73 7.47 -28.28
N VAL A 235 5.45 8.30 -29.04
CA VAL A 235 5.06 8.39 -30.44
C VAL A 235 4.90 6.93 -30.82
N ALA A 236 3.64 6.51 -30.97
CA ALA A 236 3.35 5.16 -31.40
C ALA A 236 4.15 4.97 -32.68
N GLU A 237 5.30 4.31 -32.59
CA GLU A 237 5.70 3.42 -33.67
C GLU A 237 4.55 2.45 -33.70
N GLU A 238 3.64 2.70 -34.64
CA GLU A 238 2.64 1.76 -35.07
C GLU A 238 3.35 0.40 -35.06
N SER A 239 2.89 -0.50 -34.18
CA SER A 239 3.12 -1.91 -34.36
C SER A 239 2.53 -2.20 -35.74
N GLY A 240 3.39 -2.16 -36.75
CA GLY A 240 2.98 -2.28 -38.13
C GLY A 240 2.25 -3.60 -38.23
N PHE A 241 0.95 -3.55 -38.51
CA PHE A 241 0.23 -4.75 -38.92
C PHE A 241 0.99 -5.30 -40.11
N GLN A 242 1.70 -6.41 -39.92
CA GLN A 242 2.42 -7.04 -41.00
C GLN A 242 1.37 -7.70 -41.89
N ILE A 243 0.98 -6.97 -42.95
CA ILE A 243 0.04 -7.47 -43.96
C ILE A 243 0.78 -8.56 -44.73
N TYR A 244 0.50 -9.80 -44.36
CA TYR A 244 1.01 -10.97 -45.07
C TYR A 244 0.47 -10.98 -46.50
N SER A 245 1.34 -11.23 -47.47
CA SER A 245 0.89 -11.52 -48.82
C SER A 245 -0.01 -12.78 -48.83
N PRO A 246 -0.92 -12.94 -49.81
CA PRO A 246 -1.78 -14.13 -49.90
C PRO A 246 -1.00 -15.47 -49.85
N ALA A 247 0.21 -15.51 -50.42
CA ALA A 247 1.08 -16.70 -50.37
C ALA A 247 1.60 -17.00 -48.94
N GLN A 248 1.88 -15.96 -48.14
CA GLN A 248 2.33 -16.12 -46.75
C GLN A 248 1.19 -16.55 -45.82
N GLN A 249 -0.05 -16.09 -46.06
CA GLN A 249 -1.22 -16.59 -45.33
C GLN A 249 -1.44 -18.08 -45.60
N GLN A 250 -1.41 -18.51 -46.86
CA GLN A 250 -1.56 -19.91 -47.22
C GLN A 250 -0.48 -20.81 -46.60
N ALA A 251 0.78 -20.38 -46.61
CA ALA A 251 1.87 -21.14 -45.99
C ALA A 251 1.65 -21.32 -44.48
N ARG A 252 1.14 -20.29 -43.80
CA ARG A 252 0.89 -20.32 -42.36
C ARG A 252 -0.32 -21.18 -42.00
N GLU A 253 -1.37 -21.14 -42.82
CA GLU A 253 -2.53 -22.03 -42.65
C GLU A 253 -2.12 -23.50 -42.85
N GLN A 254 -1.29 -23.81 -43.85
CA GLN A 254 -0.75 -25.16 -44.04
C GLN A 254 0.15 -25.61 -42.89
N GLU A 255 0.97 -24.72 -42.33
CA GLU A 255 1.80 -25.01 -41.16
C GLU A 255 0.95 -25.26 -39.91
N LEU A 256 -0.14 -24.53 -39.73
CA LEU A 256 -1.07 -24.73 -38.62
C LEU A 256 -1.84 -26.06 -38.75
N VAL A 257 -2.29 -26.40 -39.96
CA VAL A 257 -2.96 -27.68 -40.23
C VAL A 257 -2.02 -28.85 -39.98
N THR A 258 -0.78 -28.79 -40.49
CA THR A 258 0.22 -29.86 -40.28
C THR A 258 0.60 -30.02 -38.80
N LYS A 259 0.74 -28.92 -38.05
CA LYS A 259 0.96 -28.97 -36.60
C LYS A 259 -0.22 -29.57 -35.86
N ALA A 260 -1.45 -29.20 -36.21
CA ALA A 260 -2.66 -29.75 -35.60
C ALA A 260 -2.83 -31.26 -35.89
N GLU A 261 -2.51 -31.71 -37.10
CA GLU A 261 -2.53 -33.14 -37.45
C GLU A 261 -1.45 -33.94 -36.72
N ALA A 262 -0.25 -33.38 -36.58
CA ALA A 262 0.83 -34.01 -35.81
C ALA A 262 0.45 -34.15 -34.33
N GLN A 263 -0.10 -33.08 -33.73
CA GLN A 263 -0.56 -33.08 -32.34
C GLN A 263 -1.66 -34.13 -32.11
N LYS A 264 -2.62 -34.22 -33.04
CA LYS A 264 -3.73 -35.17 -32.95
C LYS A 264 -3.25 -36.63 -33.03
N ARG A 265 -2.27 -36.93 -33.88
CA ARG A 265 -1.68 -38.28 -33.96
C ARG A 265 -0.96 -38.66 -32.67
N GLU A 266 -0.22 -37.73 -32.06
CA GLU A 266 0.45 -37.97 -30.78
C GLU A 266 -0.56 -38.24 -29.65
N ASP A 267 -1.66 -37.49 -29.61
CA ASP A 267 -2.74 -37.70 -28.64
C ASP A 267 -3.48 -39.03 -28.85
N ASP A 268 -3.73 -39.43 -30.11
CA ASP A 268 -4.38 -40.70 -30.45
C ASP A 268 -3.48 -41.90 -30.07
N GLU A 269 -2.17 -41.83 -30.34
CA GLU A 269 -1.20 -42.87 -29.95
C GLU A 269 -1.09 -43.00 -28.43
N ARG A 270 -1.06 -41.86 -27.72
CA ARG A 270 -1.05 -41.85 -26.24
C ARG A 270 -2.33 -42.46 -25.67
N THR A 271 -3.48 -42.19 -26.27
CA THR A 271 -4.77 -42.74 -25.83
C THR A 271 -4.87 -44.24 -26.08
N GLN A 272 -4.36 -44.74 -27.22
CA GLN A 272 -4.30 -46.17 -27.50
C GLN A 272 -3.35 -46.92 -26.55
N ALA A 273 -2.20 -46.33 -26.21
CA ALA A 273 -1.27 -46.91 -25.24
C ALA A 273 -1.91 -47.05 -23.85
N ILE A 274 -2.67 -46.05 -23.41
CA ILE A 274 -3.41 -46.08 -22.14
C ILE A 274 -4.51 -47.16 -22.16
N LEU A 275 -5.26 -47.28 -23.25
CA LEU A 275 -6.31 -48.30 -23.39
C LEU A 275 -5.75 -49.73 -23.47
N ALA A 276 -4.60 -49.93 -24.11
CA ALA A 276 -3.91 -51.22 -24.16
C ALA A 276 -3.35 -51.62 -22.79
N ALA A 277 -2.76 -50.68 -22.05
CA ALA A 277 -2.31 -50.91 -20.67
C ALA A 277 -3.48 -51.26 -19.74
N ALA A 278 -4.63 -50.61 -19.91
CA ALA A 278 -5.83 -50.89 -19.12
C ALA A 278 -6.45 -52.27 -19.42
N LYS A 279 -6.33 -52.79 -20.65
CA LYS A 279 -6.75 -54.16 -21.00
C LYS A 279 -5.84 -55.22 -20.39
N ASN A 280 -4.53 -55.02 -20.43
CA ASN A 280 -3.56 -55.96 -19.83
C ASN A 280 -3.65 -56.01 -18.29
N ALA A 281 -4.16 -54.94 -17.65
CA ALA A 281 -4.39 -54.91 -16.20
C ALA A 281 -5.70 -55.59 -15.75
N LYS A 282 -6.60 -55.95 -16.68
CA LYS A 282 -7.92 -56.52 -16.38
C LYS A 282 -8.00 -58.05 -16.54
N ASP A 283 -6.97 -58.69 -17.11
CA ASP A 283 -6.79 -60.14 -17.10
C ASP A 283 -5.54 -60.54 -16.28
N PRO A 284 -5.56 -60.43 -14.94
CA PRO A 284 -4.70 -61.27 -14.11
C PRO A 284 -5.35 -62.66 -14.00
N LEU A 285 -4.63 -63.67 -14.49
CA LEU A 285 -4.87 -65.10 -14.23
C LEU A 285 -5.08 -65.39 -12.74
#